data_AF-A0A968PHW3-F1
#
_entry.id   AF-A0A968PHW3-F1
#
_cell.length_a   1.000
_cell.length_b   1.000
_cell.length_c   1.000
_cell.angle_alpha   90.00
_cell.angle_beta   90.00
_cell.angle_gamma   90.00
#
_symmetry.space_group_name_H-M   'P 1'
#
loop_
_entity.id
_entity.type
_entity.pdbx_description
1 polymer ?
#
loop_
_entity_poly.entity_id
_entity_poly.type
_entity_poly.pdbx_seq_one_letter_code
_entity_poly.pdbx_strand_id
1 'polypeptide(L)' 'MGAACATLGFPPEDRPFRAHLTLGRTRRDVSSAAYADLGRAIEALPPPAQAQWSPGLPYLFQSTLTPEGPIYTRIDDAH' A
#
# COMPACT_ATOMS: atom_id res chain seq x y z
N MET A 1 -5.38 9.31 -12.15
CA MET A 1 -5.57 7.88 -12.45
C MET A 1 -7.03 7.47 -12.53
N GLY A 2 -7.86 7.71 -11.50
CA GLY A 2 -9.25 7.23 -11.46
C GLY A 2 -10.10 7.56 -12.71
N ALA A 3 -10.03 8.77 -13.24
CA ALA A 3 -10.78 9.15 -14.45
C ALA A 3 -10.33 8.40 -15.72
N ALA A 4 -9.04 8.05 -15.84
CA ALA A 4 -8.52 7.32 -16.99
C ALA A 4 -8.91 5.84 -16.95
N CYS A 5 -8.95 5.23 -15.77
CA CYS A 5 -9.39 3.85 -15.61
C CYS A 5 -10.92 3.69 -15.69
N ALA A 6 -11.68 4.76 -15.45
CA ALA A 6 -13.14 4.74 -15.59
C ALA A 6 -13.60 4.39 -17.01
N THR A 7 -12.85 4.77 -18.04
CA THR A 7 -13.14 4.40 -19.44
C THR A 7 -12.98 2.90 -19.70
N LEU A 8 -12.24 2.21 -18.83
CA LEU A 8 -12.02 0.76 -18.84
C LEU A 8 -12.97 0.03 -17.86
N GLY A 9 -13.94 0.72 -17.25
CA GLY A 9 -14.91 0.14 -16.33
C GLY A 9 -14.46 0.09 -14.86
N PHE A 10 -13.35 0.74 -14.50
CA PHE A 10 -12.90 0.86 -13.11
C PHE A 10 -13.28 2.22 -12.54
N PRO A 11 -14.38 2.34 -11.78
CA PRO A 11 -14.81 3.62 -11.23
C PRO A 11 -13.74 4.19 -10.27
N PRO A 12 -13.64 5.52 -10.17
CA PRO A 12 -12.78 6.15 -9.17
C PRO A 12 -13.25 5.80 -7.76
N GLU A 13 -12.29 5.67 -6.84
CA GLU A 13 -12.56 5.53 -5.40
C GLU A 13 -13.14 6.83 -4.83
N ASP A 14 -14.12 6.72 -3.93
CA ASP A 14 -14.71 7.88 -3.23
C ASP A 14 -13.72 8.55 -2.27
N ARG A 15 -12.75 7.77 -1.78
CA ARG A 15 -11.76 8.25 -0.81
C ARG A 15 -10.60 8.95 -1.52
N PRO A 16 -10.21 10.16 -1.07
CA PRO A 16 -9.03 10.83 -1.61
C PRO A 16 -7.78 9.95 -1.50
N PHE A 17 -6.99 9.93 -2.57
CA PHE A 17 -5.71 9.23 -2.58
C PHE A 17 -4.75 9.85 -1.56
N ARG A 18 -4.19 9.01 -0.69
CA ARG A 18 -3.14 9.38 0.27
C ARG A 18 -1.93 8.50 0.00
N ALA A 19 -0.87 9.09 -0.56
CA ALA A 19 0.37 8.36 -0.81
C ALA A 19 0.98 7.89 0.52
N HIS A 20 1.16 6.58 0.67
CA HIS A 20 1.78 5.97 1.84
C HIS A 20 2.46 4.65 1.45
N LEU A 21 3.48 4.27 2.21
CA LEU A 21 4.12 2.96 2.10
C LEU A 21 3.57 2.06 3.20
N THR A 22 2.93 0.95 2.82
CA THR A 22 2.51 -0.07 3.80
C THR A 22 3.75 -0.84 4.27
N LEU A 23 4.15 -0.66 5.53
CA LEU A 23 5.26 -1.40 6.15
C LEU A 23 4.82 -2.75 6.74
N GLY A 24 3.56 -2.83 7.16
CA GLY A 24 2.96 -4.00 7.75
C GLY A 24 1.47 -3.76 7.97
N ARG A 25 0.75 -4.85 8.25
CA ARG A 25 -0.67 -4.79 8.63
C ARG A 25 -0.85 -5.61 9.88
N THR A 26 -1.58 -5.08 10.85
CA THR A 26 -1.99 -5.86 12.01
C THR A 26 -2.99 -6.93 11.59
N ARG A 27 -3.03 -8.05 12.33
CA ARG A 27 -4.08 -9.05 12.15
C ARG A 27 -5.43 -8.44 12.53
N ARG A 28 -6.51 -8.95 11.91
CA ARG A 28 -7.87 -8.41 12.10
C ARG A 28 -8.37 -8.56 13.55
N ASP A 29 -7.90 -9.59 14.23
CA ASP A 29 -8.30 -10.02 15.57
C ASP A 29 -7.33 -9.55 16.69
N VAL A 30 -6.45 -8.59 16.39
CA VAL A 30 -5.58 -8.00 17.40
C VAL A 30 -6.42 -7.33 18.50
N SER A 31 -6.05 -7.54 19.77
CA SER A 31 -6.74 -6.88 20.88
C SER A 31 -6.48 -5.36 20.85
N SER A 32 -7.42 -4.58 21.37
CA SER A 32 -7.28 -3.13 21.48
C SER A 32 -6.05 -2.72 22.30
N ALA A 33 -5.73 -3.47 23.35
CA ALA A 33 -4.54 -3.26 24.18
C ALA A 33 -3.25 -3.46 23.37
N ALA A 34 -3.13 -4.58 22.65
CA ALA A 34 -1.96 -4.86 21.81
C ALA A 34 -1.82 -3.86 20.64
N TYR A 35 -2.94 -3.40 20.08
CA TYR A 35 -2.91 -2.35 19.06
C TYR A 35 -2.40 -1.01 19.62
N ALA A 36 -2.84 -0.64 20.83
CA ALA A 36 -2.36 0.56 21.51
C ALA A 36 -0.88 0.46 21.91
N ASP A 37 -0.42 -0.72 22.36
CA ASP A 37 0.99 -0.99 22.64
C ASP A 37 1.84 -0.84 21.37
N LEU A 38 1.40 -1.39 20.24
CA LEU A 38 2.07 -1.23 18.96
C LEU A 38 2.16 0.25 18.55
N GLY A 39 1.07 1.01 18.71
CA GLY A 39 1.05 2.45 18.44
C GLY A 39 2.10 3.20 19.25
N ARG A 40 2.14 2.98 20.58
CA ARG A 40 3.15 3.57 21.46
C ARG A 40 4.58 3.18 21.08
N ALA A 41 4.79 1.91 20.71
CA ALA A 41 6.10 1.44 20.29
C ALA A 41 6.57 2.14 19.00
N ILE A 42 5.67 2.34 18.04
CA ILE A 42 5.98 3.07 16.79
C ILE A 42 6.25 4.55 17.07
N GLU A 43 5.46 5.20 17.92
CA GLU A 43 5.64 6.61 18.30
C GLU A 43 6.97 6.87 19.03
N ALA A 44 7.48 5.89 19.75
CA ALA A 44 8.76 5.96 20.44
C ALA A 44 9.97 5.79 19.50
N LEU A 45 9.77 5.36 18.25
CA LEU A 45 10.85 5.25 17.28
C LEU A 45 11.29 6.64 16.82
N PRO A 46 12.59 6.85 16.56
CA PRO A 46 13.04 8.08 15.92
C PRO A 46 12.35 8.23 14.56
N PRO A 47 12.02 9.46 14.14
CA PRO A 47 11.43 9.69 12.83
C PRO A 47 12.36 9.13 11.75
N PRO A 48 11.80 8.50 10.69
CA PRO A 48 12.62 7.99 9.60
C PRO A 48 13.41 9.14 8.99
N ALA A 49 14.67 8.87 8.62
CA ALA A 49 15.49 9.84 7.91
C ALA A 49 14.76 10.30 6.66
N GLN A 50 14.89 11.59 6.32
CA GLN A 50 14.31 12.13 5.11
C GLN A 50 14.94 11.42 3.90
N ALA A 51 14.16 10.56 3.26
CA ALA A 51 14.55 9.91 2.02
C ALA A 51 14.27 10.85 0.86
N GLN A 52 15.31 11.16 0.06
CA GLN A 52 15.10 11.72 -1.27
C GLN A 52 14.77 10.58 -2.21
N TRP A 53 13.61 10.67 -2.86
CA TRP A 53 13.16 9.67 -3.81
C TRP A 53 12.61 10.36 -5.05
N SER A 54 13.19 10.04 -6.21
CA SER A 54 12.64 10.41 -7.51
C SER A 54 11.80 9.23 -8.01
N PRO A 55 10.47 9.38 -8.14
CA PRO A 55 9.64 8.31 -8.66
C PRO A 55 10.02 8.03 -10.12
N GLY A 56 10.14 6.75 -10.45
CA GLY A 56 10.27 6.30 -11.84
C GLY A 56 8.92 6.27 -12.56
N LEU A 57 8.81 5.42 -13.57
CA LEU A 57 7.54 5.16 -14.26
C LEU A 57 6.61 4.28 -13.39
N PRO A 58 5.28 4.46 -13.49
CA PRO A 58 4.35 3.52 -12.90
C PRO A 58 4.40 2.17 -13.65
N TYR A 59 4.13 1.10 -12.91
CA TYR A 59 4.07 -0.28 -13.41
C TYR A 59 2.69 -0.86 -13.18
N LEU A 60 2.22 -1.66 -14.13
CA LEU A 60 1.04 -2.49 -13.92
C LEU A 60 1.48 -3.82 -13.29
N PHE A 61 0.85 -4.14 -12.16
CA PHE A 61 1.09 -5.38 -11.42
C PHE A 61 -0.15 -6.25 -11.41
N GLN A 62 0.07 -7.56 -11.53
CA GLN A 62 -0.91 -8.59 -11.26
C GLN A 62 -0.57 -9.28 -9.94
N SER A 63 -1.60 -9.60 -9.15
CA SER A 63 -1.48 -10.44 -7.97
C SER A 63 -2.21 -11.76 -8.19
N THR A 64 -1.49 -12.87 -8.01
CA THR A 64 -2.06 -14.22 -8.01
C THR A 64 -2.05 -14.74 -6.59
N LEU A 65 -3.24 -15.02 -6.03
CA LEU A 65 -3.38 -15.52 -4.66
C LEU A 65 -3.07 -17.02 -4.61
N THR A 66 -2.15 -17.42 -3.72
CA THR A 66 -1.89 -18.83 -3.39
C THR A 66 -2.09 -19.08 -1.89
N PRO A 67 -2.21 -20.35 -1.44
CA PRO A 67 -2.25 -20.67 -0.02
C PRO A 67 -1.02 -20.18 0.77
N GLU A 68 0.13 -20.09 0.12
CA GLU A 68 1.41 -19.62 0.70
C GLU A 68 1.50 -18.09 0.71
N GLY A 69 0.69 -17.41 -0.10
CA GLY A 69 0.61 -15.95 -0.16
C GLY A 69 0.39 -15.40 -1.57
N PRO A 70 0.22 -14.08 -1.71
CA PRO A 70 0.14 -13.44 -3.01
C PRO A 70 1.49 -13.44 -3.73
N ILE A 71 1.52 -13.89 -4.98
CA ILE A 71 2.63 -13.68 -5.90
C ILE A 71 2.33 -12.42 -6.71
N TYR A 72 3.28 -11.47 -6.71
CA TYR A 72 3.15 -10.22 -7.48
C TYR A 72 4.04 -10.26 -8.71
N THR A 73 3.43 -10.05 -9.88
CA THR A 73 4.12 -10.04 -11.16
C THR A 73 3.94 -8.68 -11.81
N ARG A 74 5.04 -8.04 -12.20
CA ARG A 74 4.99 -6.87 -13.09
C ARG A 74 4.62 -7.38 -14.48
N ILE A 75 3.52 -6.87 -15.02
CA ILE A 75 3.01 -7.28 -16.32
C ILE A 75 3.17 -6.19 -17.39
N ASP A 76 3.36 -4.93 -16.98
CA ASP A 76 3.59 -3.83 -17.91
C ASP A 76 4.29 -2.64 -17.23
N ASP A 77 4.81 -1.74 -18.04
CA ASP A 77 5.24 -0.38 -17.67
C ASP A 77 4.54 0.67 -18.53
N ALA A 78 4.58 1.94 -18.12
CA ALA A 78 3.93 3.00 -18.87
C ALA A 78 4.77 3.49 -20.07
N HIS A 79 4.95 2.63 -21.07
CA HIS A 79 5.60 2.95 -22.36
C HIS A 79 4.60 3.24 -23.49
#